data_AF-A0A6I9UUN2-F1
#
_entry.id   AF-A0A6I9UUN2-F1
#
_cell.length_a   1.000
_cell.length_b   1.000
_cell.length_c   1.000
_cell.angle_alpha   90.00
_cell.angle_beta   90.00
_cell.angle_gamma   90.00
#
_symmetry.space_group_name_H-M   'P 1'
#
loop_
_entity.id
_entity.type
_entity.pdbx_description
1 polymer ?
#
loop_
_entity_poly.entity_id
_entity_poly.type
_entity_poly.pdbx_seq_one_letter_code
_entity_poly.pdbx_strand_id
1 'polypeptide(L)'
;MQLANLFLLIFVIQIYNLEADDPEYETSSFNRDGIVFSVGEMNWFAAYGFCTQLGMKLLTLQSSVDNEVFKKIAEHYKLQEKYYWLAANRLEDDVTFRWGLRGPPLSFGNWILGQPDNTEEVERCVRAEENHEWDDEDCFTKHFVICHY
;
A
#
# COMPACT_ATOMS: atom_id res chain seq x y z
N MET A 1 5.92 -41.70 -38.33
CA MET A 1 5.99 -41.16 -36.95
C MET A 1 7.24 -40.30 -36.79
N GLN A 2 7.26 -39.06 -37.30
CA GLN A 2 8.36 -38.12 -36.99
C GLN A 2 8.05 -36.65 -37.34
N LEU A 3 6.77 -36.26 -37.33
CA LEU A 3 6.37 -34.86 -37.52
C LEU A 3 5.84 -34.25 -36.22
N ALA A 4 5.16 -35.03 -35.36
CA ALA A 4 4.61 -34.54 -34.09
C ALA A 4 5.69 -33.96 -33.14
N ASN A 5 6.89 -34.56 -33.09
CA ASN A 5 7.97 -34.06 -32.23
C ASN A 5 8.58 -32.75 -32.74
N LEU A 6 8.56 -32.50 -34.05
CA LEU A 6 9.07 -31.26 -34.63
C LEU A 6 8.12 -30.10 -34.35
N PHE A 7 6.80 -30.32 -34.42
CA PHE A 7 5.81 -29.32 -34.03
C PHE A 7 5.86 -29.04 -32.52
N LEU A 8 6.05 -30.06 -31.69
CA LEU A 8 6.20 -29.88 -30.24
C LEU A 8 7.45 -29.05 -29.90
N LEU A 9 8.57 -29.33 -30.57
CA LEU A 9 9.81 -28.56 -30.40
C LEU A 9 9.65 -27.11 -30.88
N ILE A 10 8.99 -26.88 -32.01
CA ILE A 10 8.73 -25.51 -32.51
C ILE A 10 7.81 -24.75 -31.55
N PHE A 11 6.76 -25.40 -31.03
CA PHE A 11 5.87 -24.80 -30.02
C PHE A 11 6.61 -24.49 -28.72
N VAL A 12 7.44 -25.41 -28.23
CA VAL A 12 8.26 -25.21 -27.03
C VAL A 12 9.25 -24.07 -27.25
N ILE A 13 9.92 -24.02 -28.40
CA ILE A 13 10.83 -22.92 -28.74
C ILE A 13 10.07 -21.60 -28.90
N GLN A 14 8.86 -21.59 -29.45
CA GLN A 14 8.00 -20.40 -29.50
C GLN A 14 7.53 -19.96 -28.11
N ILE A 15 7.25 -20.90 -27.20
CA ILE A 15 6.92 -20.60 -25.80
C ILE A 15 8.15 -20.04 -25.05
N TYR A 16 9.32 -20.68 -25.18
CA TYR A 16 10.59 -20.18 -24.64
C TYR A 16 10.97 -18.81 -25.22
N ASN A 17 10.72 -18.58 -26.51
CA ASN A 17 10.98 -17.29 -27.15
C ASN A 17 9.91 -16.23 -26.81
N LEU A 18 8.71 -16.63 -26.38
CA LEU A 18 7.73 -15.72 -25.76
C LEU A 18 8.13 -15.34 -24.33
N GLU A 19 8.93 -16.16 -23.65
CA GLU A 19 9.49 -15.87 -22.31
C GLU A 19 10.83 -15.11 -22.37
N ALA A 20 11.49 -15.01 -23.54
CA ALA A 20 12.85 -14.48 -23.68
C ALA A 20 12.93 -13.03 -24.21
N ASP A 21 11.80 -12.35 -24.42
CA ASP A 21 11.75 -10.96 -24.89
C ASP A 21 10.94 -10.05 -23.94
N ASP A 22 10.88 -10.40 -22.64
CA ASP A 22 10.49 -9.48 -21.58
C ASP A 22 11.70 -9.18 -20.66
N PRO A 23 12.46 -8.09 -20.93
CA PRO A 23 13.62 -7.74 -20.13
C PRO A 23 13.27 -7.23 -18.72
N GLU A 24 11.99 -7.00 -18.40
CA GLU A 24 11.55 -6.53 -17.10
C GLU A 24 10.01 -6.67 -17.01
N TYR A 25 9.52 -7.86 -16.69
CA TYR A 25 8.25 -7.98 -15.98
C TYR A 25 8.47 -7.30 -14.63
N GLU A 26 8.33 -5.98 -14.64
CA GLU A 26 8.41 -5.07 -13.51
C GLU A 26 7.67 -5.72 -12.35
N THR A 27 8.39 -6.11 -11.31
CA THR A 27 7.81 -6.43 -10.03
C THR A 27 7.19 -5.14 -9.48
N SER A 28 5.98 -4.81 -9.91
CA SER A 28 4.89 -4.09 -9.24
C SER A 28 5.26 -3.07 -8.16
N SER A 29 6.31 -2.28 -8.36
CA SER A 29 6.65 -1.10 -7.59
C SER A 29 7.76 -0.35 -8.30
N PHE A 30 7.52 0.91 -8.63
CA PHE A 30 8.60 1.84 -8.96
C PHE A 30 9.45 2.04 -7.69
N ASN A 31 10.46 1.20 -7.46
CA ASN A 31 11.43 1.41 -6.39
C ASN A 31 12.39 2.53 -6.82
N ARG A 32 11.91 3.78 -6.71
CA ARG A 32 12.76 4.96 -6.62
C ARG A 32 12.59 5.52 -5.22
N ASP A 33 13.71 5.77 -4.55
CA ASP A 33 13.76 6.48 -3.26
C ASP A 33 13.06 5.78 -2.09
N GLY A 34 13.08 4.43 -2.07
CA GLY A 34 12.66 3.66 -0.89
C GLY A 34 11.16 3.65 -0.64
N ILE A 35 10.35 3.88 -1.68
CA ILE A 35 8.89 3.84 -1.65
C ILE A 35 8.38 2.84 -2.67
N VAL A 36 7.30 2.14 -2.32
CA VAL A 36 6.61 1.16 -3.16
C VAL A 36 5.11 1.42 -3.13
N PHE A 37 4.48 1.49 -4.31
CA PHE A 37 3.04 1.70 -4.46
C PHE A 37 2.35 0.39 -4.88
N SER A 38 1.20 0.06 -4.30
CA SER A 38 0.38 -1.05 -4.78
C SER A 38 -0.33 -0.70 -6.08
N VAL A 39 -0.45 -1.70 -6.97
CA VAL A 39 -1.26 -1.58 -8.21
C VAL A 39 -2.76 -1.60 -7.92
N GLY A 40 -3.19 -2.34 -6.89
CA GLY A 40 -4.60 -2.51 -6.54
C GLY A 40 -4.86 -2.30 -5.05
N GLU A 41 -6.14 -2.12 -4.73
CA GLU A 41 -6.60 -1.88 -3.37
C GLU A 41 -6.67 -3.16 -2.55
N MET A 42 -6.43 -3.03 -1.26
CA MET A 42 -6.54 -4.13 -0.30
C MET A 42 -6.98 -3.63 1.07
N ASN A 43 -7.39 -4.55 1.94
CA ASN A 43 -7.75 -4.20 3.31
C ASN A 43 -6.53 -3.91 4.17
N TRP A 44 -6.72 -3.31 5.35
CA TRP A 44 -5.60 -2.85 6.17
C TRP A 44 -4.66 -3.99 6.57
N PHE A 45 -5.20 -5.16 6.89
CA PHE A 45 -4.40 -6.34 7.25
C PHE A 45 -3.53 -6.83 6.10
N ALA A 46 -4.10 -6.89 4.89
CA ALA A 46 -3.38 -7.23 3.68
C ALA A 46 -2.33 -6.17 3.33
N ALA A 47 -2.63 -4.89 3.53
CA ALA A 47 -1.71 -3.78 3.32
C ALA A 47 -0.49 -3.86 4.25
N TYR A 48 -0.74 -4.08 5.54
CA TYR A 48 0.32 -4.26 6.53
C TYR A 48 1.20 -5.49 6.20
N GLY A 49 0.56 -6.60 5.84
CA GLY A 49 1.23 -7.82 5.42
C GLY A 49 2.06 -7.64 4.14
N PHE A 50 1.52 -6.95 3.14
CA PHE A 50 2.19 -6.65 1.87
C PHE A 50 3.51 -5.91 2.09
N CYS A 51 3.49 -4.80 2.84
CA CYS A 51 4.71 -4.05 3.12
C CYS A 51 5.70 -4.86 3.96
N THR A 52 5.22 -5.60 4.96
CA THR A 52 6.08 -6.42 5.82
C THR A 52 6.78 -7.54 5.03
N GLN A 53 6.10 -8.15 4.06
CA GLN A 53 6.69 -9.19 3.18
C GLN A 53 7.81 -8.63 2.29
N LEU A 54 7.75 -7.34 1.94
CA LEU A 54 8.83 -6.63 1.23
C LEU A 54 9.98 -6.21 2.16
N GLY A 55 9.88 -6.47 3.47
CA GLY A 55 10.83 -5.94 4.46
C GLY A 55 10.70 -4.44 4.68
N MET A 56 9.56 -3.86 4.32
CA MET A 56 9.24 -2.43 4.40
C MET A 56 8.12 -2.19 5.42
N LYS A 57 7.79 -0.93 5.67
CA LYS A 57 6.69 -0.50 6.54
C LYS A 57 5.54 0.05 5.70
N LEU A 58 4.31 -0.23 6.13
CA LEU A 58 3.14 0.50 5.66
C LEU A 58 3.29 1.99 6.06
N LEU A 59 2.81 2.90 5.21
CA LEU A 59 2.99 4.34 5.34
C LEU A 59 2.78 4.85 6.77
N THR A 60 3.84 5.42 7.35
CA THR A 60 3.80 6.15 8.63
C THR A 60 4.05 7.62 8.39
N LEU A 61 3.24 8.48 9.01
CA LEU A 61 3.37 9.93 8.92
C LEU A 61 3.41 10.51 10.33
N GLN A 62 4.60 10.63 10.92
CA GLN A 62 4.76 10.90 12.35
C GLN A 62 4.89 12.39 12.69
N SER A 63 4.91 13.25 11.67
CA SER A 63 5.06 14.70 11.81
C SER A 63 4.38 15.44 10.66
N SER A 64 4.17 16.75 10.85
CA SER A 64 3.71 17.63 9.77
C SER A 64 4.68 17.68 8.60
N VAL A 65 5.99 17.51 8.85
CA VAL A 65 7.01 17.44 7.79
C VAL A 65 6.81 16.19 6.95
N ASP A 66 6.52 15.04 7.56
CA ASP A 66 6.25 13.80 6.83
C ASP A 66 5.00 13.94 5.95
N ASN A 67 3.93 14.55 6.45
CA ASN A 67 2.73 14.84 5.66
C ASN A 67 3.02 15.74 4.46
N GLU A 68 3.80 16.81 4.63
CA GLU A 68 4.14 17.71 3.53
C GLU A 68 5.06 17.06 2.49
N VAL A 69 5.95 16.17 2.92
CA VAL A 69 6.74 15.34 1.99
C VAL A 69 5.84 14.36 1.24
N PHE A 70 4.91 13.70 1.94
CA PHE A 70 3.95 12.79 1.32
C PHE A 70 3.07 13.49 0.28
N LYS A 71 2.54 14.69 0.58
CA LYS A 71 1.78 15.50 -0.39
C LYS A 71 2.57 15.74 -1.68
N LYS A 72 3.83 16.15 -1.57
CA LYS A 72 4.69 16.39 -2.76
C LYS A 72 4.94 15.12 -3.56
N ILE A 73 5.16 13.99 -2.88
CA ILE A 73 5.31 12.68 -3.52
C ILE A 73 4.02 12.32 -4.25
N ALA A 74 2.88 12.46 -3.59
CA ALA A 74 1.59 12.15 -4.17
C ALA A 74 1.25 13.03 -5.38
N GLU A 75 1.57 14.34 -5.33
CA GLU A 75 1.46 15.24 -6.48
C GLU A 75 2.37 14.80 -7.63
N HIS A 76 3.65 14.51 -7.33
CA HIS A 76 4.65 14.13 -8.33
C HIS A 76 4.25 12.85 -9.09
N TYR A 77 3.78 11.84 -8.35
CA TYR A 77 3.39 10.54 -8.89
C TYR A 77 1.92 10.46 -9.31
N LYS A 78 1.19 11.59 -9.28
CA LYS A 78 -0.25 11.66 -9.63
C LYS A 78 -1.09 10.64 -8.86
N LEU A 79 -0.81 10.54 -7.57
CA LEU A 79 -1.50 9.69 -6.60
C LEU A 79 -2.72 10.37 -5.98
N GLN A 80 -2.98 11.62 -6.38
CA GLN A 80 -4.17 12.39 -6.08
C GLN A 80 -5.42 11.61 -6.55
N GLU A 81 -6.59 11.85 -5.93
CA GLU A 81 -7.87 11.16 -6.21
C GLU A 81 -7.94 9.69 -5.73
N LYS A 82 -7.14 9.34 -4.71
CA LYS A 82 -7.12 7.99 -4.12
C LYS A 82 -6.97 8.05 -2.60
N TYR A 83 -7.43 6.99 -1.94
CA TYR A 83 -7.23 6.77 -0.52
C TYR A 83 -6.11 5.78 -0.26
N TYR A 84 -5.33 6.04 0.79
CA TYR A 84 -4.19 5.22 1.15
C TYR A 84 -4.24 4.77 2.59
N TRP A 85 -3.96 3.50 2.83
CA TRP A 85 -3.78 3.02 4.20
C TRP A 85 -2.56 3.64 4.86
N LEU A 86 -2.74 4.14 6.08
CA LEU A 86 -1.67 4.42 7.01
C LEU A 86 -1.48 3.22 7.95
N ALA A 87 -0.28 3.05 8.50
CA ALA A 87 -0.03 1.99 9.48
C ALA A 87 -0.73 2.25 10.82
N ALA A 88 -1.32 3.43 11.03
CA ALA A 88 -2.02 3.75 12.27
C ALA A 88 -3.30 2.92 12.43
N ASN A 89 -3.52 2.39 13.63
CA ASN A 89 -4.71 1.61 14.00
C ASN A 89 -4.91 1.62 15.52
N ARG A 90 -6.12 1.30 16.01
CA ARG A 90 -6.45 1.11 17.44
C ARG A 90 -6.84 -0.34 17.77
N LEU A 91 -6.31 -1.32 17.04
CA LEU A 91 -6.69 -2.74 17.15
C LEU A 91 -6.29 -3.40 18.49
N GLU A 92 -5.38 -2.79 19.26
CA GLU A 92 -4.90 -3.37 20.52
C GLU A 92 -5.90 -3.22 21.67
N ASP A 93 -6.52 -2.05 21.79
CA ASP A 93 -7.34 -1.68 22.95
C ASP A 93 -8.63 -0.92 22.59
N ASP A 94 -8.93 -0.75 21.30
CA ASP A 94 -10.05 0.04 20.76
C ASP A 94 -10.07 1.52 21.23
N VAL A 95 -8.95 2.04 21.73
CA VAL A 95 -8.84 3.39 22.30
C VAL A 95 -7.65 4.16 21.72
N THR A 96 -6.47 3.54 21.72
CA THR A 96 -5.21 4.21 21.41
C THR A 96 -4.78 3.90 20.00
N PHE A 97 -4.75 4.91 19.13
CA PHE A 97 -4.11 4.76 17.82
C PHE A 97 -2.59 4.61 17.96
N ARG A 98 -2.03 3.61 17.29
CA ARG A 98 -0.61 3.24 17.27
C ARG A 98 -0.13 2.98 15.85
N TRP A 99 1.15 3.27 15.61
CA TRP A 99 1.79 2.91 14.35
C TRP A 99 2.07 1.40 14.29
N GLY A 100 1.36 0.67 13.42
CA GLY A 100 1.48 -0.79 13.28
C GLY A 100 0.89 -1.58 14.45
N LEU A 101 1.15 -2.90 14.49
CA LEU A 101 0.49 -3.80 15.45
C LEU A 101 0.96 -3.69 16.90
N ARG A 102 2.12 -3.05 17.16
CA ARG A 102 2.71 -2.84 18.51
C ARG A 102 3.65 -1.64 18.58
N GLY A 103 3.48 -0.67 17.68
CA GLY A 103 4.38 0.49 17.67
C GLY A 103 3.99 1.57 18.67
N PRO A 104 4.69 2.71 18.61
CA PRO A 104 4.38 3.83 19.49
C PRO A 104 2.98 4.39 19.24
N PRO A 105 2.30 4.92 20.27
CA PRO A 105 1.11 5.74 20.10
C PRO A 105 1.35 6.91 19.14
N LEU A 106 0.29 7.39 18.50
CA LEU A 106 0.35 8.61 17.71
C LEU A 106 0.71 9.81 18.60
N SER A 107 1.78 10.52 18.25
CA SER A 107 2.16 11.82 18.82
C SER A 107 1.70 13.00 17.95
N PHE A 108 1.21 12.70 16.75
CA PHE A 108 0.76 13.64 15.74
C PHE A 108 -0.43 13.01 14.99
N GLY A 109 -1.40 13.85 14.64
CA GLY A 109 -2.59 13.47 13.89
C GLY A 109 -2.96 14.56 12.89
N ASN A 110 -2.98 14.23 11.60
CA ASN A 110 -3.45 15.16 10.55
C ASN A 110 -4.94 14.88 10.22
N TRP A 111 -5.76 14.70 11.25
CA TRP A 111 -7.16 14.33 11.11
C TRP A 111 -7.96 15.37 10.35
N ILE A 112 -8.92 14.91 9.56
CA ILE A 112 -9.99 15.76 9.02
C ILE A 112 -10.75 16.38 10.19
N LEU A 113 -11.32 17.56 9.98
CA LEU A 113 -12.20 18.17 10.96
C LEU A 113 -13.37 17.23 11.30
N GLY A 114 -13.45 16.81 12.56
CA GLY A 114 -14.49 15.91 13.06
C GLY A 114 -14.00 14.49 13.33
N GLN A 115 -12.83 14.13 12.82
CA GLN A 115 -12.25 12.80 12.97
C GLN A 115 -11.22 12.71 14.12
N PRO A 116 -11.00 11.52 14.69
CA PRO A 116 -11.71 10.26 14.42
C PRO A 116 -13.11 10.20 15.07
N ASP A 117 -14.11 9.66 14.37
CA ASP A 117 -15.52 9.65 14.78
C ASP A 117 -16.06 8.25 15.09
N ASN A 118 -15.32 7.20 14.72
CA ASN A 118 -15.67 5.81 14.95
C ASN A 118 -17.07 5.45 14.44
N THR A 119 -17.35 5.80 13.19
CA THR A 119 -18.64 5.55 12.56
C THR A 119 -19.04 4.07 12.69
N GLU A 120 -20.29 3.85 13.09
CA GLU A 120 -20.88 2.53 13.37
C GLU A 120 -20.12 1.66 14.41
N GLU A 121 -19.18 2.25 15.17
CA GLU A 121 -18.31 1.56 16.13
C GLU A 121 -17.39 0.47 15.51
N VAL A 122 -17.14 0.55 14.21
CA VAL A 122 -16.34 -0.45 13.47
C VAL A 122 -14.95 0.04 13.06
N GLU A 123 -14.76 1.35 12.98
CA GLU A 123 -13.55 1.95 12.45
C GLU A 123 -12.38 1.76 13.42
N ARG A 124 -11.29 1.18 12.95
CA ARG A 124 -10.13 0.90 13.80
C ARG A 124 -8.81 1.13 13.10
N CYS A 125 -8.84 1.43 11.81
CA CYS A 125 -7.68 1.62 10.96
C CYS A 125 -7.70 3.04 10.39
N VAL A 126 -6.55 3.58 10.01
CA VAL A 126 -6.45 4.97 9.56
C VAL A 126 -6.11 5.02 8.08
N ARG A 127 -6.85 5.81 7.31
CA ARG A 127 -6.54 6.13 5.91
C ARG A 127 -6.19 7.60 5.74
N ALA A 128 -5.42 7.91 4.71
CA ALA A 128 -5.24 9.26 4.20
C ALA A 128 -6.24 9.50 3.05
N GLU A 129 -6.92 10.64 3.11
CA GLU A 129 -7.82 11.17 2.10
C GLU A 129 -7.08 11.72 0.87
N GLU A 130 -7.85 12.12 -0.15
CA GLU A 130 -7.33 12.84 -1.32
C GLU A 130 -6.60 14.13 -0.96
N ASN A 131 -7.03 14.84 0.10
CA ASN A 131 -6.38 16.04 0.60
C ASN A 131 -5.23 15.75 1.59
N HIS A 132 -4.94 14.46 1.83
CA HIS A 132 -3.91 13.92 2.73
C HIS A 132 -4.17 14.19 4.22
N GLU A 133 -5.38 14.63 4.57
CA GLU A 133 -5.90 14.54 5.94
C GLU A 133 -6.35 13.11 6.24
N TRP A 134 -6.54 12.79 7.52
CA TRP A 134 -6.73 11.43 7.97
C TRP A 134 -8.16 11.19 8.44
N ASP A 135 -8.61 9.98 8.16
CA ASP A 135 -9.89 9.43 8.61
C ASP A 135 -9.64 8.11 9.32
N ASP A 136 -10.42 7.79 10.36
CA ASP A 136 -10.55 6.40 10.77
C ASP A 136 -11.56 5.68 9.88
N GLU A 137 -11.35 4.39 9.68
CA GLU A 137 -12.06 3.61 8.67
C GLU A 137 -12.17 2.15 9.12
N ASP A 138 -13.17 1.45 8.59
CA ASP A 138 -13.29 0.00 8.74
C ASP A 138 -12.06 -0.66 8.10
N CYS A 139 -11.30 -1.39 8.92
CA CYS A 139 -10.11 -2.10 8.51
C CYS A 139 -10.33 -3.09 7.34
N PHE A 140 -11.57 -3.50 7.08
CA PHE A 140 -11.94 -4.38 5.97
C PHE A 140 -12.23 -3.66 4.65
N THR A 141 -12.41 -2.33 4.66
CA THR A 141 -12.50 -1.49 3.45
C THR A 141 -11.23 -1.65 2.60
N LYS A 142 -11.28 -1.38 1.30
CA LYS A 142 -10.14 -1.54 0.40
C LYS A 142 -9.60 -0.17 -0.04
N HIS A 143 -8.31 0.04 0.19
CA HIS A 143 -7.59 1.24 -0.22
C HIS A 143 -6.22 0.88 -0.82
N PHE A 144 -5.61 1.84 -1.50
CA PHE A 144 -4.26 1.69 -2.02
C PHE A 144 -3.23 1.68 -0.87
N VAL A 145 -2.04 1.18 -1.18
CA VAL A 145 -0.97 0.94 -0.22
C VAL A 145 0.29 1.62 -0.68
N ILE A 146 0.97 2.23 0.28
CA ILE A 146 2.30 2.79 0.11
C ILE A 146 3.18 2.15 1.17
N CYS A 147 4.24 1.50 0.72
CA CYS A 147 5.29 0.99 1.59
C CYS A 147 6.50 1.90 1.53
N HIS A 148 7.20 2.07 2.65
CA HIS A 148 8.47 2.79 2.72
C HIS A 148 9.45 2.09 3.68
N TYR A 149 10.75 2.40 3.59
CA TYR A 149 11.74 1.95 4.57
C TYR A 149 11.66 2.74 5.91
#